data_AF-A0A7W1NWX2-F1
#
_entry.id   AF-A0A7W1NWX2-F1
#
_cell.length_a   1.000
_cell.length_b   1.000
_cell.length_c   1.000
_cell.angle_alpha   90.00
_cell.angle_beta   90.00
_cell.angle_gamma   90.00
#
_symmetry.space_group_name_H-M   'P 1'
#
loop_
_entity.id
_entity.type
_entity.pdbx_description
1 polymer ?
#
loop_
_entity_poly.entity_id
_entity_poly.type
_entity_poly.pdbx_seq_one_letter_code
_entity_poly.pdbx_strand_id
1 'polypeptide(L)' 'LLWGEPLPTGKWDFSTNGTYWCGKAGIPSIGYGPGNEIHAHTVLDQVPLDDVVKATEWYALLPGLIPRK' A
#
# COMPACT_ATOMS: atom_id res chain seq x y z
N LEU A 1 0.99 16.46 -2.78
CA LEU A 1 -0.46 16.61 -2.58
C LEU A 1 -0.87 16.30 -1.14
N LEU A 2 -0.79 15.05 -0.67
CA LEU A 2 -1.22 14.73 0.71
C LEU A 2 -0.20 15.10 1.80
N TRP A 3 1.09 14.79 1.61
CA TRP A 3 2.07 14.86 2.72
C TRP A 3 3.30 15.72 2.44
N GLY A 4 3.28 16.54 1.38
CA GLY A 4 4.34 17.52 1.06
C GLY A 4 5.71 16.96 0.66
N GLU A 5 5.98 15.68 0.94
CA GLU A 5 7.28 15.03 0.80
C GLU A 5 7.13 13.69 0.03
N PRO A 6 8.17 13.22 -0.68
CA PRO A 6 8.16 11.87 -1.26
C PRO A 6 8.20 10.80 -0.16
N LEU A 7 7.34 9.79 -0.28
CA LEU A 7 7.37 8.63 0.62
C LEU A 7 8.45 7.63 0.18
N PRO A 8 9.13 6.96 1.13
CA PRO A 8 10.04 5.87 0.81
C PRO A 8 9.30 4.72 0.14
N THR A 9 9.92 4.14 -0.88
CA THR A 9 9.42 2.95 -1.59
C THR A 9 10.17 1.71 -1.14
N GLY A 10 9.51 0.55 -1.17
CA GLY A 10 10.13 -0.73 -0.82
C GLY A 10 9.34 -1.92 -1.35
N LYS A 11 9.62 -3.09 -0.78
CA LYS A 11 8.86 -4.33 -0.98
C LYS A 11 8.43 -4.84 0.38
N TRP A 12 7.35 -5.61 0.42
CA TRP A 12 7.05 -6.41 1.60
C TRP A 12 7.95 -7.65 1.65
N ASP A 13 8.26 -8.10 2.86
CA ASP A 13 9.02 -9.34 3.10
C ASP A 13 8.13 -10.61 3.06
N PHE A 14 6.82 -10.43 2.87
CA PHE A 14 5.86 -11.51 2.64
C PHE A 14 5.23 -11.43 1.24
N SER A 15 4.61 -12.54 0.81
CA SER A 15 4.00 -12.66 -0.51
C SER A 15 2.63 -11.99 -0.57
N THR A 16 2.28 -11.43 -1.73
CA THR A 16 0.95 -10.89 -2.02
C THR A 16 0.47 -11.30 -3.41
N ASN A 17 -0.80 -11.05 -3.73
CA ASN A 17 -1.32 -11.24 -5.08
C ASN A 17 -0.56 -10.42 -6.13
N GLY A 18 0.04 -9.30 -5.73
CA GLY A 18 0.88 -8.47 -6.59
C GLY A 18 2.09 -9.21 -7.17
N THR A 19 2.64 -10.20 -6.45
CA THR A 19 3.74 -11.04 -6.97
C THR A 19 3.31 -11.82 -8.20
N TYR A 20 2.11 -12.39 -8.20
CA TYR A 20 1.57 -13.09 -9.37
C TYR A 20 1.19 -12.12 -10.48
N TRP A 21 0.44 -11.05 -10.17
CA TRP A 21 -0.04 -10.11 -11.18
C TRP A 21 1.11 -9.44 -11.91
N CYS A 22 2.10 -8.90 -11.19
CA CYS A 22 3.24 -8.26 -11.81
C CYS A 22 4.22 -9.29 -12.42
N GLY A 23 4.49 -10.39 -11.73
CA GLY A 23 5.56 -11.32 -12.13
C GLY A 23 5.15 -12.35 -13.20
N LYS A 24 3.90 -12.81 -13.20
CA LYS A 24 3.40 -13.83 -14.14
C LYS A 24 2.41 -13.28 -15.14
N ALA A 25 1.46 -12.46 -14.70
CA ALA A 25 0.40 -11.94 -15.57
C ALA A 25 0.81 -10.66 -16.33
N GLY A 26 1.96 -10.06 -16.01
CA GLY A 26 2.44 -8.83 -16.65
C GLY A 26 1.57 -7.60 -16.35
N ILE A 27 0.79 -7.62 -15.27
CA ILE A 27 -0.07 -6.51 -14.84
C ILE A 27 0.69 -5.67 -13.81
N PRO A 28 1.06 -4.41 -14.13
CA PRO A 28 1.71 -3.52 -13.17
C PRO A 28 0.88 -3.40 -11.89
N SER A 29 1.50 -3.65 -10.75
CA SER A 29 0.83 -3.70 -9.45
C SER A 29 1.61 -2.88 -8.44
N ILE A 30 0.90 -2.16 -7.58
CA ILE A 30 1.47 -1.44 -6.44
C ILE A 30 0.82 -1.95 -5.15
N GLY A 31 1.60 -1.98 -4.08
CA GLY A 31 1.14 -2.27 -2.73
C GLY A 31 1.19 -1.00 -1.89
N TYR A 32 0.09 -0.67 -1.21
CA TYR A 32 0.02 0.44 -0.27
C TYR A 32 -1.04 0.12 0.78
N GLY A 33 -0.74 0.30 2.06
CA GLY A 33 -1.66 -0.06 3.14
C GLY A 33 -1.13 0.34 4.51
N PRO A 34 -1.99 0.33 5.54
CA PRO A 34 -1.62 0.72 6.90
C PRO A 34 -0.89 -0.41 7.64
N GLY A 35 -0.16 -0.04 8.70
CA GLY A 35 0.52 -0.99 9.57
C GLY A 35 1.97 -1.29 9.18
N ASN A 36 2.65 -2.01 10.05
CA ASN A 36 4.05 -2.39 9.87
C ASN A 36 4.15 -3.91 9.67
N GLU A 37 4.78 -4.31 8.56
CA GLU A 37 4.92 -5.72 8.17
C GLU A 37 5.58 -6.61 9.21
N ILE A 38 6.42 -6.04 10.09
CA ILE A 38 7.09 -6.81 11.14
C ILE A 38 6.12 -7.41 12.16
N HIS A 39 4.92 -6.85 12.29
CA HIS A 39 3.88 -7.33 13.22
C HIS A 39 2.87 -8.25 12.55
N ALA A 40 2.78 -8.23 11.22
CA ALA A 40 1.79 -8.98 10.47
C ALA A 40 1.92 -10.49 10.75
N HIS A 41 0.79 -11.17 10.98
CA HIS A 41 0.74 -12.61 11.26
C HIS A 41 1.47 -13.05 12.53
N THR A 42 1.63 -12.15 13.51
CA THR A 42 2.18 -12.45 14.83
C THR A 42 1.12 -12.29 15.93
N VAL A 43 1.45 -12.63 17.17
CA VAL A 43 0.59 -12.32 18.34
C VAL A 43 0.60 -10.83 18.71
N LEU A 44 1.46 -10.03 18.07
CA LEU A 44 1.56 -8.58 18.23
C LEU A 44 0.96 -7.82 17.05
N ASP A 45 0.16 -8.49 16.21
CA ASP A 45 -0.47 -7.90 15.04
C ASP A 45 -1.36 -6.71 15.46
N GLN A 46 -1.05 -5.55 14.88
CA GLN A 46 -1.65 -4.28 15.24
C GLN A 46 -1.49 -3.29 14.09
N VAL A 47 -2.47 -2.39 13.98
CA VAL A 47 -2.49 -1.35 12.96
C VAL A 47 -2.69 0.00 13.65
N PRO A 48 -1.72 0.94 13.58
CA PRO A 48 -1.91 2.29 14.10
C PRO A 48 -3.08 2.98 13.41
N LEU A 49 -3.96 3.63 14.17
CA LEU A 49 -5.14 4.31 13.61
C LEU A 49 -4.73 5.45 12.66
N ASP A 50 -3.65 6.15 12.94
CA ASP A 50 -3.12 7.20 12.06
C ASP A 50 -2.73 6.66 10.68
N ASP A 51 -2.20 5.44 10.62
CA ASP A 51 -1.87 4.79 9.34
C ASP A 51 -3.15 4.46 8.56
N VAL A 52 -4.22 4.05 9.25
CA VAL A 52 -5.53 3.80 8.62
C VAL A 52 -6.08 5.08 8.00
N VAL A 53 -6.00 6.21 8.70
CA VAL A 53 -6.43 7.51 8.18
C VAL A 53 -5.61 7.90 6.95
N LYS A 54 -4.26 7.84 7.02
CA LYS A 54 -3.38 8.15 5.89
C LYS A 54 -3.62 7.24 4.68
N ALA A 55 -3.80 5.94 4.91
CA ALA A 55 -4.12 4.99 3.85
C ALA A 55 -5.44 5.38 3.16
N THR A 56 -6.44 5.78 3.95
CA THR A 56 -7.74 6.23 3.45
C THR A 56 -7.63 7.51 2.62
N GLU A 57 -6.86 8.51 3.05
CA GLU A 57 -6.59 9.74 2.30
C GLU A 57 -6.05 9.43 0.90
N TRP A 58 -5.10 8.50 0.80
CA TRP A 58 -4.49 8.10 -0.47
C TRP A 58 -5.50 7.43 -1.39
N TYR A 59 -6.25 6.45 -0.88
CA TYR A 59 -7.25 5.73 -1.67
C TYR A 59 -8.42 6.63 -2.08
N ALA A 60 -8.78 7.64 -1.28
CA ALA A 60 -9.78 8.63 -1.64
C ALA A 60 -9.31 9.55 -2.77
N LEU A 61 -8.03 9.91 -2.78
CA LEU A 61 -7.46 10.80 -3.80
C LEU A 61 -7.17 10.06 -5.13
N LEU A 62 -6.73 8.80 -5.08
CA LEU A 62 -6.24 8.05 -6.24
C LEU A 62 -7.17 8.10 -7.46
N PRO A 63 -8.49 7.84 -7.37
CA PRO A 63 -9.38 7.85 -8.53
C PRO A 63 -9.47 9.21 -9.24
N GLY A 64 -9.22 10.31 -8.51
CA GLY A 64 -9.20 11.66 -9.07
C GLY A 64 -7.89 12.01 -9.79
N LEU A 65 -6.80 11.27 -9.52
CA LEU A 65 -5.49 11.47 -10.14
C LEU A 65 -5.24 10.56 -11.34
N ILE A 66 -5.89 9.40 -11.40
CA ILE A 66 -5.77 8.49 -12.54
C ILE A 66 -6.60 9.06 -13.70
N PRO A 67 -5.99 9.33 -14.87
CA PRO A 67 -6.73 9.78 -16.05
C PRO A 67 -7.81 8.75 -16.40
N ARG A 68 -9.02 9.25 -16.71
CA ARG A 68 -10.06 8.38 -17.28
C ARG A 68 -9.57 7.89 -18.64
N LYS A 69 -9.75 6.60 -18.90
CA LYS A 69 -9.57 6.03 -20.23
C LYS A 69 -10.66 6.52 -21.18
#